data_AF-A0A3N2LW05-F1
#
_entry.id   AF-A0A3N2LW05-F1
#
_cell.length_a   1.000
_cell.length_b   1.000
_cell.length_c   1.000
_cell.angle_alpha   90.00
_cell.angle_beta   90.00
_cell.angle_gamma   90.00
#
_symmetry.space_group_name_H-M   'P 1'
#
loop_
_entity.id
_entity.type
_entity.pdbx_description
1 polymer ?
#
loop_
_entity_poly.entity_id
_entity_poly.type
_entity_poly.pdbx_seq_one_letter_code
_entity_poly.pdbx_strand_id
1 'polypeptide(L)'
;MAEKEYKDSASRDGYIITLYTDNSSKIERLFIQRDTRKELEKIWRENSNGEPIPPTCSNTQYLGKKILDTFCNGERKGVIGDYEITREPNNSISLIRTYGKGNGMQGLRECAAHFGFEIDPKWNNRQIAPNLIKFIHKLDKADKDAKE
;
A
#
# COMPACT_ATOMS: atom_id res chain seq x y z
N MET A 1 -6.95 -20.74 -9.47
CA MET A 1 -7.15 -19.58 -8.58
C MET A 1 -8.27 -18.77 -9.20
N ALA A 2 -9.43 -18.63 -8.53
CA ALA A 2 -10.56 -17.92 -9.12
C ALA A 2 -10.16 -16.46 -9.38
N GLU A 3 -10.10 -16.07 -10.64
CA GLU A 3 -9.99 -14.68 -11.07
C GLU A 3 -11.23 -13.98 -10.55
N LYS A 4 -11.08 -13.26 -9.43
CA LYS A 4 -12.20 -12.48 -8.89
C LYS A 4 -12.51 -11.39 -9.89
N GLU A 5 -13.73 -11.42 -10.42
CA GLU A 5 -14.19 -10.38 -11.34
C GLU A 5 -14.06 -9.00 -10.65
N TYR A 6 -13.38 -8.11 -11.36
CA TYR A 6 -13.16 -6.73 -10.96
C TYR A 6 -14.45 -5.94 -11.20
N LYS A 7 -14.90 -5.19 -10.18
CA LYS A 7 -16.07 -4.32 -10.29
C LYS A 7 -15.66 -2.88 -10.53
N ASP A 8 -14.75 -2.37 -9.70
CA ASP A 8 -14.33 -0.97 -9.73
C ASP A 8 -13.00 -0.78 -8.99
N SER A 9 -12.26 0.27 -9.29
CA SER A 9 -11.07 0.65 -8.51
C SER A 9 -10.76 2.12 -8.63
N ALA A 10 -10.05 2.63 -7.64
CA ALA A 10 -9.46 3.95 -7.67
C ALA A 10 -8.04 3.87 -7.13
N SER A 11 -7.16 4.65 -7.74
CA SER A 11 -5.80 4.87 -7.25
C SER A 11 -5.53 6.38 -7.18
N ARG A 12 -5.02 6.85 -6.05
CA ARG A 12 -4.61 8.23 -5.85
C ARG A 12 -3.59 8.31 -4.73
N ASP A 13 -2.57 9.14 -4.90
CA ASP A 13 -1.52 9.40 -3.89
C ASP A 13 -0.91 8.14 -3.27
N GLY A 14 -0.71 7.10 -4.08
CA GLY A 14 -0.17 5.80 -3.64
C GLY A 14 -1.19 4.87 -2.98
N TYR A 15 -2.40 5.32 -2.65
CA TYR A 15 -3.48 4.42 -2.22
C TYR A 15 -4.18 3.82 -3.43
N ILE A 16 -4.38 2.51 -3.43
CA ILE A 16 -5.05 1.75 -4.46
C ILE A 16 -6.16 0.95 -3.77
N ILE A 17 -7.40 1.18 -4.18
CA ILE A 17 -8.57 0.48 -3.67
C ILE A 17 -9.19 -0.28 -4.83
N THR A 18 -9.25 -1.60 -4.73
CA THR A 18 -9.91 -2.48 -5.70
C THR A 18 -11.17 -3.06 -5.08
N LEU A 19 -12.29 -2.93 -5.76
CA LEU A 19 -13.57 -3.53 -5.41
C LEU A 19 -13.88 -4.68 -6.38
N TYR A 20 -14.18 -5.84 -5.84
CA TYR A 20 -14.58 -7.02 -6.60
C TYR A 20 -16.11 -7.14 -6.67
N THR A 21 -16.60 -7.95 -7.61
CA THR A 21 -18.04 -8.22 -7.81
C THR A 21 -18.71 -8.83 -6.58
N ASP A 22 -17.97 -9.63 -5.80
CA ASP A 22 -18.40 -10.25 -4.53
C ASP A 22 -18.60 -9.24 -3.37
N ASN A 23 -18.47 -7.93 -3.63
CA ASN A 23 -18.42 -6.87 -2.62
C ASN A 23 -17.25 -7.03 -1.63
N SER A 24 -16.24 -7.82 -1.97
CA SER A 24 -14.96 -7.78 -1.29
C SER A 24 -14.13 -6.61 -1.83
N SER A 25 -13.34 -5.99 -0.97
CA SER A 25 -12.39 -4.95 -1.36
C SER A 25 -10.97 -5.35 -0.97
N LYS A 26 -10.00 -4.93 -1.79
CA LYS A 26 -8.57 -5.00 -1.53
C LYS A 26 -8.05 -3.57 -1.48
N ILE A 27 -7.25 -3.28 -0.46
CA ILE A 27 -6.65 -1.98 -0.26
C ILE A 27 -5.15 -2.18 -0.25
N GLU A 28 -4.45 -1.38 -1.03
CA GLU A 28 -3.01 -1.42 -1.17
C GLU A 28 -2.49 0.00 -1.02
N ARG A 29 -1.41 0.17 -0.26
CA ARG A 29 -0.74 1.44 -0.10
C ARG A 29 0.67 1.31 -0.65
N LEU A 30 0.89 1.91 -1.80
CA LEU A 30 2.19 2.12 -2.40
C LEU A 30 2.89 3.28 -1.69
N PHE A 31 4.02 3.00 -1.06
CA PHE A 31 4.87 4.00 -0.45
C PHE A 31 5.86 4.54 -1.47
N ILE A 32 5.79 5.85 -1.71
CA ILE A 32 6.73 6.59 -2.55
C ILE A 32 7.95 6.97 -1.69
N GLN A 33 9.13 7.07 -2.32
CA GLN A 33 10.47 7.07 -1.72
C GLN A 33 10.68 7.79 -0.37
N ARG A 34 9.96 8.88 -0.07
CA ARG A 34 10.11 9.64 1.19
C ARG A 34 9.68 8.85 2.43
N ASP A 35 8.61 8.07 2.34
CA ASP A 35 8.07 7.29 3.48
C ASP A 35 8.53 5.83 3.46
N THR A 36 8.99 5.34 2.31
CA THR A 36 9.49 3.97 2.12
C THR A 36 10.59 3.62 3.12
N ARG A 37 11.49 4.57 3.44
CA ARG A 37 12.58 4.31 4.39
C ARG A 37 12.06 3.90 5.76
N LYS A 38 11.21 4.72 6.37
CA LYS A 38 10.69 4.50 7.73
C LYS A 38 10.00 3.14 7.84
N GLU A 39 9.20 2.78 6.83
CA GLU A 39 8.53 1.49 6.82
C GLU A 39 9.52 0.32 6.62
N LEU A 40 10.53 0.45 5.75
CA LEU A 40 11.59 -0.57 5.64
C LEU A 40 12.36 -0.74 6.96
N GLU A 41 12.65 0.35 7.68
CA GLU A 41 13.31 0.31 8.98
C GLU A 41 12.45 -0.44 10.01
N LYS A 42 11.13 -0.21 9.97
CA LYS A 42 10.17 -0.90 10.81
C LYS A 42 10.11 -2.39 10.49
N ILE A 43 9.98 -2.75 9.21
CA ILE A 43 9.96 -4.15 8.74
C ILE A 43 11.25 -4.87 9.18
N TRP A 44 12.41 -4.24 9.00
CA TRP A 44 13.69 -4.81 9.46
C TRP A 44 13.68 -5.06 10.96
N ARG A 45 13.30 -4.08 11.78
CA ARG A 45 13.28 -4.24 13.24
C ARG A 45 12.32 -5.32 13.70
N GLU A 46 11.14 -5.40 13.09
CA GLU A 46 10.12 -6.40 13.43
C GLU A 46 10.56 -7.83 13.03
N ASN A 47 11.28 -7.99 11.91
CA ASN A 47 11.64 -9.32 11.40
C ASN A 47 13.05 -9.77 11.83
N SER A 48 13.97 -8.84 12.12
CA SER A 48 15.32 -9.14 12.62
C SER A 48 15.38 -9.17 14.16
N ASN A 49 14.27 -9.38 14.87
CA ASN A 49 14.21 -9.38 16.35
C ASN A 49 14.87 -8.14 17.01
N GLY A 50 14.75 -6.97 16.39
CA GLY A 50 15.33 -5.73 16.90
C GLY A 50 16.81 -5.50 16.56
N GLU A 51 17.41 -6.27 15.66
CA GLU A 51 18.77 -5.97 15.20
C GLU A 51 18.87 -4.56 14.61
N PRO A 52 19.96 -3.83 14.92
CA PRO A 52 20.18 -2.52 14.36
C PRO A 52 20.38 -2.62 12.85
N ILE A 53 19.91 -1.59 12.15
CA ILE A 53 20.10 -1.50 10.71
C ILE A 53 21.59 -1.31 10.45
N PRO A 54 22.21 -2.15 9.60
CA PRO A 54 23.62 -2.03 9.33
C PRO A 54 23.94 -0.63 8.77
N PRO A 55 25.04 0.00 9.20
CA PRO A 55 25.38 1.39 8.82
C PRO A 55 25.67 1.54 7.33
N THR A 56 25.88 0.43 6.60
CA THR A 56 25.99 0.39 5.15
C THR A 56 24.65 0.59 4.43
N CYS A 57 23.53 0.44 5.13
CA CYS A 57 22.17 0.64 4.63
C CYS A 57 21.69 2.08 4.84
N SER A 58 22.51 3.06 4.44
CA SER A 58 22.21 4.48 4.58
C SER A 58 21.10 4.98 3.68
N ASN A 59 20.75 4.27 2.60
CA ASN A 59 19.67 4.61 1.68
C ASN A 59 18.65 3.48 1.57
N THR A 60 17.41 3.83 1.22
CA THR A 60 16.28 2.90 0.99
C THR A 60 16.66 1.73 0.08
N GLN A 61 17.48 1.99 -0.95
CA GLN A 61 17.96 0.99 -1.90
C GLN A 61 18.76 -0.14 -1.25
N TYR A 62 19.72 0.23 -0.40
CA TYR A 62 20.56 -0.74 0.31
C TYR A 62 19.76 -1.49 1.36
N LEU A 63 18.89 -0.79 2.10
CA LEU A 63 18.02 -1.40 3.10
C LEU A 63 17.03 -2.40 2.47
N GLY A 64 16.34 -1.99 1.40
CA GLY A 64 15.42 -2.85 0.67
C GLY A 64 16.11 -4.06 0.05
N LYS A 65 17.30 -3.88 -0.54
CA LYS A 65 18.14 -5.00 -1.00
C LYS A 65 18.49 -5.93 0.16
N LYS A 66 18.92 -5.40 1.31
CA LYS A 66 19.33 -6.21 2.46
C LYS A 66 18.17 -7.00 3.04
N ILE A 67 16.99 -6.39 3.12
CA ILE A 67 15.74 -7.04 3.51
C ILE A 67 15.43 -8.19 2.55
N LEU A 68 15.45 -7.96 1.23
CA LEU A 68 15.24 -9.01 0.23
C LEU A 68 16.30 -10.12 0.30
N ASP A 69 17.56 -9.78 0.54
CA ASP A 69 18.67 -10.73 0.71
C ASP A 69 18.47 -11.61 1.95
N THR A 70 18.02 -11.01 3.05
CA THR A 70 17.88 -11.68 4.35
C THR A 70 16.58 -12.50 4.45
N PHE A 71 15.46 -11.94 3.99
CA PHE A 71 14.12 -12.53 4.17
C PHE A 71 13.57 -13.18 2.91
N CYS A 72 14.09 -12.85 1.73
CA CYS A 72 13.59 -13.32 0.44
C CYS A 72 14.68 -13.97 -0.41
N ASN A 73 15.73 -14.53 0.21
CA ASN A 73 16.82 -15.25 -0.45
C ASN A 73 17.49 -14.48 -1.62
N GLY A 74 17.51 -13.15 -1.57
CA GLY A 74 18.12 -12.32 -2.62
C GLY A 74 17.26 -12.10 -3.86
N GLU A 75 15.97 -12.44 -3.82
CA GLU A 75 15.04 -12.14 -4.90
C GLU A 75 14.88 -10.63 -5.13
N ARG A 76 14.47 -10.24 -6.34
CA ARG A 76 14.16 -8.84 -6.65
C ARG A 76 12.82 -8.39 -6.06
N LYS A 77 11.93 -9.32 -5.75
CA LYS A 77 10.64 -9.07 -5.13
C LYS A 77 10.48 -10.00 -3.95
N GLY A 78 9.79 -9.55 -2.92
CA GLY A 78 9.65 -10.29 -1.69
C GLY A 78 8.45 -9.82 -0.90
N VAL A 79 7.75 -10.75 -0.26
CA VAL A 79 6.61 -10.44 0.60
C VAL A 79 6.98 -10.78 2.04
N ILE A 80 6.84 -9.79 2.91
CA ILE A 80 7.16 -9.86 4.33
C ILE A 80 5.89 -9.47 5.09
N GLY A 81 5.15 -10.47 5.56
CA GLY A 81 3.84 -10.25 6.19
C GLY A 81 2.87 -9.58 5.21
N ASP A 82 2.40 -8.38 5.55
CA ASP A 82 1.50 -7.55 4.72
C ASP A 82 2.25 -6.60 3.77
N TYR A 83 3.58 -6.64 3.74
CA TYR A 83 4.41 -5.73 2.97
C TYR A 83 5.08 -6.45 1.81
N GLU A 84 4.80 -6.02 0.58
CA GLU A 84 5.51 -6.44 -0.62
C GLU A 84 6.59 -5.41 -0.97
N ILE A 85 7.83 -5.88 -1.04
CA ILE A 85 8.99 -5.10 -1.42
C ILE A 85 9.41 -5.54 -2.81
N THR A 86 9.47 -4.61 -3.74
CA THR A 86 9.94 -4.85 -5.10
C THR A 86 11.10 -3.92 -5.43
N ARG A 87 12.20 -4.52 -5.88
CA ARG A 87 13.35 -3.81 -6.42
C ARG A 87 13.19 -3.67 -7.92
N GLU A 88 12.97 -2.42 -8.32
CA GLU A 88 12.87 -2.01 -9.70
C GLU A 88 14.23 -2.12 -10.42
N PRO A 89 14.23 -2.22 -11.76
CA PRO A 89 15.47 -2.31 -12.54
C PRO A 89 16.37 -1.08 -12.41
N ASN A 90 15.82 0.08 -12.03
CA ASN A 90 16.54 1.32 -11.76
C ASN A 90 17.15 1.38 -10.33
N ASN A 91 17.23 0.25 -9.62
CA ASN A 91 17.60 0.15 -8.20
C ASN A 91 16.67 0.86 -7.21
N SER A 92 15.52 1.38 -7.65
CA SER A 92 14.51 1.91 -6.73
C SER A 92 13.82 0.78 -5.99
N ILE A 93 13.42 1.06 -4.76
CA ILE A 93 12.65 0.13 -3.94
C ILE A 93 11.23 0.66 -3.90
N SER A 94 10.32 -0.14 -4.42
CA SER A 94 8.87 0.03 -4.31
C SER A 94 8.38 -0.82 -3.16
N LEU A 95 7.69 -0.19 -2.22
CA LEU A 95 7.08 -0.86 -1.09
C LEU A 95 5.57 -0.73 -1.21
N ILE A 96 4.87 -1.85 -1.23
CA ILE A 96 3.42 -1.93 -1.28
C ILE A 96 2.96 -2.62 -0.02
N ARG A 97 2.14 -1.95 0.80
CA ARG A 97 1.46 -2.59 1.92
C ARG A 97 0.08 -3.03 1.47
N THR A 98 -0.16 -4.33 1.46
CA THR A 98 -1.45 -4.91 1.10
C THR A 98 -2.23 -5.20 2.37
N TYR A 99 -3.38 -4.56 2.55
CA TYR A 99 -4.24 -4.83 3.70
C TYR A 99 -5.05 -6.11 3.43
N GLY A 100 -4.67 -7.21 4.08
CA GLY A 100 -5.32 -8.53 3.94
C GLY A 100 -6.76 -8.61 4.46
N LYS A 101 -7.37 -9.81 4.34
CA LYS A 101 -8.71 -10.13 4.86
C LYS A 101 -8.75 -9.95 6.39
N GLY A 102 -9.25 -8.81 6.85
CA GLY A 102 -9.37 -8.43 8.26
C GLY A 102 -8.93 -6.99 8.52
N ASN A 103 -7.86 -6.55 7.85
CA ASN A 103 -7.28 -5.21 8.01
C ASN A 103 -7.77 -4.20 6.96
N GLY A 104 -8.59 -4.63 5.99
CA GLY A 104 -9.14 -3.75 4.96
C GLY A 104 -9.91 -2.54 5.51
N MET A 105 -10.53 -2.66 6.69
CA MET A 105 -11.21 -1.53 7.35
C MET A 105 -10.24 -0.44 7.78
N GLN A 106 -9.07 -0.85 8.30
CA GLN A 106 -8.02 0.08 8.69
C GLN A 106 -7.46 0.79 7.46
N GLY A 107 -7.19 0.04 6.38
CA GLY A 107 -6.73 0.63 5.12
C GLY A 107 -7.74 1.64 4.53
N LEU A 108 -9.04 1.32 4.55
CA LEU A 108 -10.09 2.25 4.11
C LEU A 108 -10.16 3.50 4.99
N ARG A 109 -10.00 3.36 6.30
CA ARG A 109 -9.99 4.49 7.23
C ARG A 109 -8.77 5.38 7.08
N GLU A 110 -7.58 4.80 6.94
CA GLU A 110 -6.35 5.56 6.65
C GLU A 110 -6.48 6.33 5.35
N CYS A 111 -6.97 5.66 4.30
CA CYS A 111 -7.20 6.26 3.00
C CYS A 111 -8.23 7.40 3.07
N ALA A 112 -9.37 7.18 3.73
CA ALA A 112 -10.38 8.22 3.91
C ALA A 112 -9.86 9.42 4.71
N ALA A 113 -9.15 9.19 5.82
CA ALA A 113 -8.54 10.27 6.60
C ALA A 113 -7.53 11.07 5.77
N HIS A 114 -6.74 10.40 4.93
CA HIS A 114 -5.78 11.03 4.01
C HIS A 114 -6.45 11.94 2.99
N PHE A 115 -7.60 11.51 2.45
CA PHE A 115 -8.38 12.30 1.49
C PHE A 115 -9.39 13.26 2.13
N GLY A 116 -9.49 13.30 3.46
CA GLY A 116 -10.49 14.12 4.16
C GLY A 116 -11.93 13.62 3.96
N PHE A 117 -12.11 12.33 3.68
CA PHE A 117 -13.43 11.71 3.54
C PHE A 117 -13.97 11.28 4.91
N GLU A 118 -15.11 11.83 5.31
CA GLU A 118 -15.78 11.43 6.55
C GLU A 118 -16.44 10.05 6.40
N ILE A 119 -15.92 9.09 7.15
CA ILE A 119 -16.53 7.76 7.26
C ILE A 119 -17.55 7.78 8.40
N ASP A 120 -18.79 7.47 8.09
CA ASP A 120 -19.80 7.21 9.12
C ASP A 120 -19.44 5.93 9.89
N PRO A 121 -19.40 5.97 11.24
CA PRO A 121 -19.03 4.81 12.05
C PRO A 121 -20.02 3.63 11.92
N LYS A 122 -21.23 3.85 11.39
CA LYS A 122 -22.20 2.78 11.08
C LYS A 122 -21.92 2.09 9.75
N TRP A 123 -21.04 2.65 8.91
CA TRP A 123 -20.72 2.05 7.62
C TRP A 123 -19.77 0.88 7.76
N ASN A 124 -20.11 -0.22 7.08
CA ASN A 124 -19.24 -1.37 6.93
C ASN A 124 -18.28 -1.18 5.75
N ASN A 125 -17.21 -1.97 5.69
CA ASN A 125 -16.22 -1.94 4.59
C ASN A 125 -16.86 -1.99 3.20
N ARG A 126 -17.95 -2.76 3.06
CA ARG A 126 -18.72 -2.89 1.81
C ARG A 126 -19.38 -1.59 1.36
N GLN A 127 -19.68 -0.67 2.28
CA GLN A 127 -20.24 0.65 1.97
C GLN A 127 -19.14 1.69 1.85
N ILE A 128 -18.11 1.64 2.71
CA ILE A 128 -17.00 2.60 2.70
C ILE A 128 -16.23 2.50 1.38
N ALA A 129 -15.87 1.29 0.94
CA ALA A 129 -15.06 1.09 -0.27
C ALA A 129 -15.66 1.76 -1.53
N PRO A 130 -16.90 1.47 -1.96
CA PRO A 130 -17.47 2.11 -3.15
C PRO A 130 -17.68 3.62 -2.99
N ASN A 131 -17.98 4.11 -1.78
CA ASN A 131 -18.12 5.54 -1.53
C ASN A 131 -16.78 6.27 -1.63
N LEU A 132 -15.73 5.69 -1.08
CA LEU A 132 -14.37 6.23 -1.13
C LEU A 132 -13.82 6.21 -2.55
N ILE A 133 -14.05 5.12 -3.30
CA ILE A 133 -13.69 5.03 -4.72
C ILE A 133 -14.38 6.16 -5.50
N LYS A 134 -15.70 6.35 -5.34
CA LYS A 134 -16.44 7.46 -5.96
C LYS A 134 -15.87 8.83 -5.58
N PHE A 135 -15.45 9.01 -4.33
CA PHE A 135 -14.85 10.27 -3.87
C PHE A 135 -13.50 10.53 -4.56
N ILE A 136 -12.65 9.52 -4.64
CA ILE A 136 -11.35 9.62 -5.33
C ILE A 136 -11.55 9.94 -6.82
N HIS A 137 -12.49 9.27 -7.50
CA HIS A 137 -12.83 9.58 -8.91
C HIS A 137 -13.33 11.01 -9.09
N LYS A 138 -14.12 11.55 -8.15
CA LYS A 138 -14.53 12.95 -8.18
C LYS A 138 -13.34 13.91 -8.05
N LEU A 139 -12.40 13.62 -7.15
CA LEU A 139 -11.18 14.41 -7.01
C LEU A 139 -10.29 14.34 -8.25
N ASP A 140 -10.19 13.17 -8.88
CA ASP A 140 -9.43 12.99 -10.13
C ASP A 140 -10.07 13.79 -11.28
N LYS A 141 -11.39 13.72 -11.40
CA LYS A 141 -12.14 14.50 -12.37
C LYS A 141 -11.97 16.02 -12.14
N ALA A 142 -12.01 16.47 -10.89
CA ALA A 142 -11.82 17.88 -10.56
C ALA A 142 -10.39 18.37 -10.85
N ASP A 143 -9.35 17.54 -10.63
CA ASP A 143 -7.97 17.89 -10.97
C ASP A 143 -7.76 18.01 -12.48
N LYS A 144 -8.44 17.16 -13.27
CA LYS A 144 -8.43 17.23 -14.73
C LYS A 144 -9.10 18.49 -15.24
N ASP A 145 -10.29 18.79 -14.73
CA ASP A 145 -11.07 19.99 -15.10
C ASP A 145 -10.34 21.29 -14.72
N ALA A 146 -9.57 21.30 -13.62
CA ALA A 146 -8.76 22.46 -13.21
C ALA A 146 -7.47 22.64 -14.02
N LYS A 147 -7.08 21.66 -14.86
CA LYS A 147 -5.90 21.73 -15.73
C LYS A 147 -6.24 22.03 -17.20
N GLU A 148 -7.52 21.97 -17.58
CA GLU A 148 -8.03 22.46 -18.88
C GLU A 148 -8.37 23.96 -18.80
#